data_AF-A0A0H2S4S9-F1
#
_entry.id   AF-A0A0H2S4S9-F1
#
_cell.length_a   1.000
_cell.length_b   1.000
_cell.length_c   1.000
_cell.angle_alpha   90.00
_cell.angle_beta   90.00
_cell.angle_gamma   90.00
#
_symmetry.space_group_name_H-M   'P 1'
#
loop_
_entity.id
_entity.type
_entity.pdbx_description
1 polymer ?
#
loop_
_entity_poly.entity_id
_entity_poly.type
_entity_poly.pdbx_seq_one_letter_code
_entity_poly.pdbx_strand_id
1 'polypeptide(L)'
;MPVFGRGRRECPFDLLAAAFRAEVEVLLPVLYFACSDFAIESILKVASTLPMECFFTLLRGREASIDRLSKFAADLPERLTDEIDEDICQKDEPCLKNAYYKDVSELINADFESYSGEHIVNAYLSRVCPHCNCFVVNEIERRRRDIWAEVPRFFGCPSWGILEEKFREITGSR
;
A
#
# COMPACT_ATOMS: atom_id res chain seq x y z
N MET A 1 21.05 9.39 -1.47
CA MET A 1 22.27 8.55 -1.57
C MET A 1 21.97 7.40 -2.51
N PRO A 2 22.79 7.16 -3.54
CA PRO A 2 22.58 6.07 -4.48
C PRO A 2 22.75 4.71 -3.79
N VAL A 3 22.00 3.71 -4.25
CA VAL A 3 22.13 2.30 -3.85
C VAL A 3 22.55 1.55 -5.10
N PHE A 4 23.66 0.81 -5.02
CA PHE A 4 24.33 0.20 -6.19
C PHE A 4 24.68 1.18 -7.32
N GLY A 5 25.05 2.41 -6.97
CA GLY A 5 25.43 3.44 -7.96
C GLY A 5 24.25 4.06 -8.73
N ARG A 6 23.00 3.71 -8.37
CA ARG A 6 21.76 4.23 -8.97
C ARG A 6 20.89 4.93 -7.94
N GLY A 7 19.91 5.73 -8.38
CA GLY A 7 18.89 6.25 -7.47
C GLY A 7 18.16 5.11 -6.76
N ARG A 8 17.73 5.29 -5.51
CA ARG A 8 16.99 4.23 -4.76
C ARG A 8 15.76 3.71 -5.53
N ARG A 9 15.10 4.59 -6.30
CA ARG A 9 13.95 4.26 -7.15
C ARG A 9 14.32 3.46 -8.41
N GLU A 10 15.59 3.32 -8.73
CA GLU A 10 16.11 2.73 -9.97
C GLU A 10 16.73 1.33 -9.78
N CYS A 11 16.81 0.83 -8.54
CA CYS A 11 17.35 -0.49 -8.23
C CYS A 11 16.44 -1.41 -7.39
N PRO A 12 15.09 -1.29 -7.38
CA PRO A 12 14.25 -2.10 -6.50
C PRO A 12 14.35 -3.60 -6.81
N PHE A 13 14.44 -3.97 -8.10
CA PHE A 13 14.59 -5.37 -8.51
C PHE A 13 15.96 -5.96 -8.15
N ASP A 14 17.04 -5.19 -8.27
CA ASP A 14 18.38 -5.64 -7.87
C ASP A 14 18.46 -5.85 -6.35
N LEU A 15 17.85 -4.94 -5.59
CA LEU A 15 17.71 -5.06 -4.13
C LEU A 15 16.88 -6.28 -3.74
N LEU A 16 15.76 -6.51 -4.42
CA LEU A 16 14.91 -7.68 -4.19
C LEU A 16 15.69 -8.97 -4.48
N ALA A 17 16.41 -9.03 -5.61
CA ALA A 17 17.23 -10.18 -5.98
C ALA A 17 18.33 -10.45 -4.94
N ALA A 18 18.99 -9.40 -4.47
CA ALA A 18 20.05 -9.50 -3.46
C ALA A 18 19.49 -9.97 -2.11
N ALA A 19 18.41 -9.35 -1.63
CA ALA A 19 17.76 -9.73 -0.37
C ALA A 19 17.26 -11.18 -0.41
N PHE A 20 16.68 -11.61 -1.53
CA PHE A 20 16.21 -12.99 -1.71
C PHE A 20 17.36 -13.99 -1.68
N ARG A 21 18.44 -13.74 -2.42
CA ARG A 21 19.62 -14.63 -2.45
C ARG A 21 20.39 -14.66 -1.12
N ALA A 22 20.38 -13.57 -0.37
CA ALA A 22 21.01 -13.49 0.93
C ALA A 22 20.08 -13.93 2.08
N GLU A 23 18.88 -14.43 1.76
CA GLU A 23 17.88 -14.90 2.74
C GLU A 23 17.52 -13.82 3.79
N VAL A 24 17.54 -12.55 3.39
CA VAL A 24 17.20 -11.41 4.25
C VAL A 24 15.69 -11.21 4.26
N GLU A 25 14.99 -12.15 4.89
CA GLU A 25 13.52 -12.24 4.88
C GLU A 25 12.83 -10.95 5.34
N VAL A 26 13.41 -10.23 6.31
CA VAL A 26 12.79 -9.00 6.87
C VAL A 26 12.60 -7.89 5.84
N LEU A 27 13.43 -7.86 4.79
CA LEU A 27 13.31 -6.85 3.74
C LEU A 27 12.37 -7.29 2.60
N LEU A 28 12.08 -8.60 2.50
CA LEU A 28 11.37 -9.15 1.34
C LEU A 28 9.98 -8.55 1.15
N PRO A 29 9.09 -8.43 2.17
CA PRO A 29 7.77 -7.88 1.94
C PRO A 29 7.78 -6.45 1.40
N VAL A 30 8.66 -5.59 1.95
CA VAL A 30 8.78 -4.19 1.52
C VAL A 30 9.31 -4.12 0.09
N LEU A 31 10.34 -4.91 -0.23
CA LEU A 31 10.94 -4.93 -1.56
C LEU A 31 9.99 -5.51 -2.61
N TYR A 32 9.26 -6.59 -2.27
CA TYR A 32 8.24 -7.14 -3.14
C TYR A 32 7.10 -6.14 -3.39
N PHE A 33 6.58 -5.51 -2.34
CA PHE A 33 5.54 -4.50 -2.45
C PHE A 33 6.00 -3.32 -3.33
N ALA A 34 7.20 -2.79 -3.08
CA ALA A 34 7.78 -1.73 -3.90
C ALA A 34 7.99 -2.14 -5.37
N CYS A 35 8.42 -3.37 -5.64
CA CYS A 35 8.56 -3.89 -7.00
C CYS A 35 7.20 -4.14 -7.67
N SER A 36 6.14 -4.41 -6.91
CA SER A 36 4.81 -4.73 -7.44
C SER A 36 4.09 -3.55 -8.07
N ASP A 37 4.47 -2.32 -7.66
CA ASP A 37 3.94 -1.05 -8.17
C ASP A 37 4.43 -0.73 -9.60
N PHE A 38 5.47 -1.41 -10.07
CA PHE A 38 5.94 -1.26 -11.44
C PHE A 38 4.92 -1.82 -12.44
N ALA A 39 4.88 -1.20 -13.63
CA ALA A 39 4.14 -1.71 -14.78
C ALA A 39 4.56 -3.17 -15.08
N ILE A 40 3.59 -4.01 -15.48
CA ILE A 40 3.84 -5.44 -15.71
C ILE A 40 4.94 -5.66 -16.75
N GLU A 41 5.01 -4.84 -17.79
CA GLU A 41 6.05 -4.88 -18.81
C GLU A 41 7.44 -4.65 -18.23
N SER A 42 7.57 -3.77 -17.24
CA SER A 42 8.83 -3.51 -16.53
C SER A 42 9.22 -4.71 -15.67
N ILE A 43 8.26 -5.33 -14.98
CA ILE A 43 8.48 -6.56 -14.19
C ILE A 43 8.90 -7.72 -15.10
N LEU A 44 8.25 -7.91 -16.25
CA LEU A 44 8.58 -8.97 -17.20
C LEU A 44 9.98 -8.81 -17.79
N LYS A 45 10.46 -7.58 -18.02
CA LYS A 45 11.81 -7.32 -18.54
C LYS A 45 12.93 -7.77 -17.59
N VAL A 46 12.67 -7.82 -16.29
CA VAL A 46 13.64 -8.26 -15.27
C VAL A 46 13.42 -9.72 -14.85
N ALA A 47 12.51 -10.45 -15.50
CA ALA A 47 12.23 -11.85 -15.17
C ALA A 47 13.47 -12.75 -15.22
N SER A 48 14.42 -12.45 -16.12
CA SER A 48 15.67 -13.21 -16.26
C SER A 48 16.73 -12.88 -15.19
N THR A 49 16.61 -11.75 -14.48
CA THR A 49 17.59 -11.33 -13.46
C THR A 49 17.20 -11.79 -12.05
N LEU A 50 15.92 -12.05 -11.83
CA LEU A 50 15.38 -12.58 -10.57
C LEU A 50 15.43 -14.12 -10.55
N PRO A 51 15.71 -14.74 -9.39
CA PRO A 51 15.42 -16.15 -9.19
C PRO A 51 13.95 -16.45 -9.54
N MET A 52 13.70 -17.57 -10.21
CA MET A 52 12.37 -17.91 -10.73
C MET A 52 11.29 -17.93 -9.63
N GLU A 53 11.62 -18.48 -8.46
CA GLU A 53 10.72 -18.48 -7.30
C GLU A 53 10.39 -17.06 -6.82
N CYS A 54 11.41 -16.21 -6.68
CA CYS A 54 11.25 -14.80 -6.32
C CYS A 54 10.35 -14.06 -7.32
N PHE A 55 10.54 -14.29 -8.61
CA PHE A 55 9.73 -13.70 -9.67
C PHE A 55 8.25 -14.14 -9.57
N PHE A 56 7.97 -15.43 -9.35
CA PHE A 56 6.59 -15.90 -9.18
C PHE A 56 5.93 -15.36 -7.91
N THR A 57 6.68 -15.26 -6.81
CA THR A 57 6.21 -14.64 -5.57
C THR A 57 5.84 -13.18 -5.78
N LEU A 58 6.67 -12.41 -6.50
CA LEU A 58 6.36 -11.04 -6.89
C LEU A 58 5.07 -10.94 -7.68
N LEU A 59 4.89 -11.77 -8.71
CA LEU A 59 3.68 -11.73 -9.56
C LEU A 59 2.40 -12.06 -8.79
N ARG A 60 2.41 -13.12 -7.96
CA ARG A 60 1.25 -13.52 -7.15
C ARG A 60 0.89 -12.46 -6.13
N GLY A 61 1.88 -11.94 -5.41
CA GLY A 61 1.62 -10.93 -4.40
C GLY A 61 1.20 -9.58 -5.01
N ARG A 62 1.67 -9.25 -6.22
CA ARG A 62 1.16 -8.11 -6.99
C ARG A 62 -0.33 -8.26 -7.28
N GLU A 63 -0.75 -9.41 -7.80
CA GLU A 63 -2.16 -9.68 -8.10
C GLU A 63 -3.03 -9.57 -6.84
N ALA A 64 -2.60 -10.20 -5.74
CA ALA A 64 -3.30 -10.12 -4.46
C ALA A 64 -3.38 -8.69 -3.91
N SER A 65 -2.30 -7.91 -4.05
CA SER A 65 -2.27 -6.50 -3.62
C SER A 65 -3.22 -5.64 -4.45
N ILE A 66 -3.24 -5.82 -5.76
CA ILE A 66 -4.16 -5.11 -6.68
C ILE A 66 -5.62 -5.45 -6.36
N ASP A 67 -5.94 -6.73 -6.14
CA ASP A 67 -7.29 -7.15 -5.75
C ASP A 67 -7.72 -6.47 -4.44
N ARG A 68 -6.84 -6.44 -3.44
CA ARG A 68 -7.12 -5.80 -2.15
C ARG A 68 -7.31 -4.28 -2.29
N LEU A 69 -6.44 -3.59 -3.03
CA LEU A 69 -6.52 -2.15 -3.27
C LEU A 69 -7.76 -1.78 -4.09
N SER A 70 -8.11 -2.58 -5.10
CA SER A 70 -9.31 -2.39 -5.91
C SER A 70 -10.57 -2.52 -5.06
N LYS A 71 -10.64 -3.52 -4.17
CA LYS A 71 -11.74 -3.66 -3.20
C LYS A 71 -11.81 -2.46 -2.26
N PHE A 72 -10.67 -2.00 -1.75
CA PHE A 72 -10.62 -0.79 -0.92
C PHE A 72 -11.20 0.43 -1.65
N ALA A 73 -10.74 0.71 -2.88
CA ALA A 73 -11.20 1.85 -3.66
C ALA A 73 -12.71 1.75 -4.00
N ALA A 74 -13.18 0.54 -4.32
CA ALA A 74 -14.59 0.29 -4.64
C ALA A 74 -15.51 0.42 -3.42
N ASP A 75 -15.11 -0.11 -2.26
CA ASP A 75 -15.89 -0.07 -1.03
C ASP A 75 -15.86 1.30 -0.34
N LEU A 76 -14.87 2.15 -0.64
CA LEU A 76 -14.60 3.39 0.10
C LEU A 76 -15.83 4.32 0.15
N PRO A 77 -16.53 4.62 -0.95
CA PRO A 77 -17.70 5.50 -0.89
C PRO A 77 -18.83 4.94 -0.01
N GLU A 78 -19.18 3.66 -0.18
CA GLU A 78 -20.27 2.98 0.55
C GLU A 78 -19.98 2.94 2.05
N ARG A 79 -18.76 2.56 2.44
CA ARG A 79 -18.35 2.50 3.85
C ARG A 79 -18.37 3.88 4.51
N LEU A 80 -17.90 4.90 3.81
CA LEU A 80 -17.89 6.26 4.37
C LEU A 80 -19.29 6.84 4.54
N THR A 81 -20.27 6.37 3.77
CA THR A 81 -21.68 6.73 3.98
C THR A 81 -22.34 5.95 5.12
N ASP A 82 -21.93 4.70 5.36
CA ASP A 82 -22.51 3.82 6.38
C ASP A 82 -21.91 4.03 7.79
N GLU A 83 -20.60 4.34 7.85
CA GLU A 83 -19.85 4.46 9.11
C GLU A 83 -19.86 5.89 9.68
N ILE A 84 -20.49 6.86 9.01
CA ILE A 84 -20.58 8.22 9.55
C ILE A 84 -21.60 8.28 10.68
N ASP A 85 -21.11 8.49 11.89
CA ASP A 85 -21.96 8.84 13.02
C ASP A 85 -22.63 10.20 12.76
N GLU A 86 -23.92 10.32 13.08
CA GLU A 86 -24.69 11.54 12.84
C GLU A 86 -24.04 12.76 13.53
N ASP A 87 -23.33 12.51 14.63
CA ASP A 87 -22.62 13.51 15.44
C ASP A 87 -21.32 14.04 14.81
N ILE A 88 -20.76 13.38 13.78
CA ILE A 88 -19.51 13.83 13.14
C ILE A 88 -19.76 15.06 12.26
N CYS A 89 -20.94 15.13 11.64
CA CYS A 89 -21.29 16.26 10.78
C CYS A 89 -22.11 17.29 11.56
N GLN A 90 -21.57 18.50 11.73
CA GLN A 90 -22.31 19.61 12.38
C GLN A 90 -23.48 20.18 11.55
N LYS A 91 -23.86 19.52 10.46
CA LYS A 91 -24.97 19.93 9.59
C LYS A 91 -26.17 19.04 9.87
N ASP A 92 -27.37 19.60 9.73
CA ASP A 92 -28.64 18.88 9.88
C ASP A 92 -28.72 17.63 8.97
N GLU A 93 -28.05 17.68 7.81
CA GLU A 93 -27.82 16.52 6.95
C GLU A 93 -26.32 16.20 6.80
N PRO A 94 -25.89 14.95 7.04
CA PRO A 94 -24.48 14.55 6.89
C PRO A 94 -23.96 14.79 5.47
N CYS A 95 -22.93 15.64 5.33
CA CYS A 95 -22.43 16.02 4.01
C CYS A 95 -21.81 14.88 3.19
N LEU A 96 -21.40 13.77 3.84
CA LEU A 96 -20.91 12.57 3.14
C LEU A 96 -22.00 11.86 2.33
N LYS A 97 -23.28 11.93 2.74
CA LYS A 97 -24.40 11.37 1.95
C LYS A 97 -24.54 12.02 0.58
N ASN A 98 -24.12 13.27 0.47
CA ASN A 98 -24.18 14.08 -0.76
C ASN A 98 -22.78 14.31 -1.36
N ALA A 99 -21.74 13.68 -0.82
CA ALA A 99 -20.38 13.87 -1.30
C ALA A 99 -20.19 13.15 -2.63
N TYR A 100 -19.41 13.77 -3.51
CA TYR A 100 -19.10 13.22 -4.82
C TYR A 100 -17.63 12.84 -4.88
N TYR A 101 -17.39 11.56 -5.18
CA TYR A 101 -16.08 11.02 -5.49
C TYR A 101 -15.85 11.07 -7.00
N LYS A 102 -14.76 11.70 -7.41
CA LYS A 102 -14.30 11.69 -8.80
C LYS A 102 -13.03 10.85 -8.92
N ASP A 103 -12.80 10.28 -10.09
CA ASP A 103 -11.54 9.62 -10.46
C ASP A 103 -11.06 8.55 -9.45
N VAL A 104 -11.99 7.84 -8.80
CA VAL A 104 -11.72 6.81 -7.76
C VAL A 104 -10.80 5.70 -8.28
N SER A 105 -10.78 5.46 -9.59
CA SER A 105 -9.83 4.53 -10.23
C SER A 105 -8.37 4.88 -9.98
N GLU A 106 -8.05 6.15 -9.75
CA GLU A 106 -6.68 6.59 -9.45
C GLU A 106 -6.23 6.18 -8.03
N LEU A 107 -7.16 5.79 -7.14
CA LEU A 107 -6.86 5.25 -5.81
C LEU A 107 -6.31 3.82 -5.82
N ILE A 108 -6.37 3.13 -6.96
CA ILE A 108 -5.87 1.74 -7.11
C ILE A 108 -4.34 1.71 -7.16
N ASN A 109 -3.67 2.87 -7.16
CA ASN A 109 -2.22 2.95 -7.17
C ASN A 109 -1.61 2.49 -5.82
N ALA A 110 -0.62 1.60 -5.87
CA ALA A 110 0.01 1.04 -4.68
C ALA A 110 1.09 1.94 -4.08
N ASP A 111 1.32 3.12 -4.68
CA ASP A 111 2.25 4.12 -4.16
C ASP A 111 1.75 4.69 -2.83
N PHE A 112 2.16 4.04 -1.75
CA PHE A 112 1.81 4.46 -0.40
C PHE A 112 2.64 5.65 0.09
N GLU A 113 3.73 6.01 -0.60
CA GLU A 113 4.59 7.13 -0.20
C GLU A 113 4.06 8.47 -0.72
N SER A 114 3.49 8.49 -1.93
CA SER A 114 3.12 9.76 -2.59
C SER A 114 1.71 10.25 -2.28
N TYR A 115 0.83 9.38 -1.77
CA TYR A 115 -0.58 9.70 -1.55
C TYR A 115 -0.95 9.57 -0.06
N SER A 116 -0.99 10.69 0.66
CA SER A 116 -1.64 10.74 1.98
C SER A 116 -3.16 10.69 1.83
N GLY A 117 -3.87 10.29 2.89
CA GLY A 117 -5.32 10.38 2.97
C GLY A 117 -5.81 11.79 2.72
N GLU A 118 -5.08 12.81 3.21
CA GLU A 118 -5.37 14.22 2.93
C GLU A 118 -5.25 14.54 1.43
N HIS A 119 -4.20 14.08 0.76
CA HIS A 119 -4.06 14.25 -0.68
C HIS A 119 -5.22 13.60 -1.41
N ILE A 120 -5.58 12.36 -1.05
CA ILE A 120 -6.70 11.63 -1.64
C ILE A 120 -8.01 12.41 -1.47
N VAL A 121 -8.32 12.85 -0.26
CA VAL A 121 -9.56 13.59 0.00
C VAL A 121 -9.58 14.90 -0.77
N ASN A 122 -8.49 15.66 -0.79
CA ASN A 122 -8.44 16.93 -1.50
C ASN A 122 -8.49 16.78 -3.02
N ALA A 123 -7.91 15.70 -3.56
CA ALA A 123 -7.90 15.42 -4.98
C ALA A 123 -9.25 14.88 -5.46
N TYR A 124 -9.88 13.98 -4.71
CA TYR A 124 -10.98 13.14 -5.21
C TYR A 124 -12.32 13.36 -4.52
N LEU A 125 -12.37 14.01 -3.36
CA LEU A 125 -13.61 14.26 -2.62
C LEU A 125 -13.95 15.75 -2.61
N SER A 126 -15.20 16.08 -2.88
CA SER A 126 -15.69 17.46 -2.88
C SER A 126 -16.93 17.62 -2.01
N ARG A 127 -17.18 18.88 -1.57
CA ARG A 127 -18.38 19.29 -0.83
C ARG A 127 -18.52 18.71 0.58
N VAL A 128 -17.42 18.28 1.19
CA VAL A 128 -17.38 17.84 2.59
C VAL A 128 -17.00 18.98 3.53
N CYS A 129 -17.57 18.99 4.75
CA CYS A 129 -17.15 19.93 5.79
C CYS A 129 -15.79 19.50 6.39
N PRO A 130 -15.07 20.38 7.11
CA PRO A 130 -13.77 20.05 7.69
C PRO A 130 -13.79 18.83 8.64
N HIS A 131 -14.88 18.65 9.40
CA HIS A 131 -15.02 17.50 10.31
C HIS A 131 -15.13 16.17 9.55
N CYS A 132 -16.03 16.11 8.55
CA CYS A 132 -16.15 14.94 7.69
C CYS A 132 -14.87 14.70 6.86
N ASN A 133 -14.19 15.76 6.41
CA ASN A 133 -12.90 15.64 5.74
C ASN A 133 -11.88 14.94 6.64
N CYS A 134 -11.70 15.41 7.87
CA CYS A 134 -10.80 14.80 8.86
C CYS A 134 -11.17 13.34 9.13
N PHE A 135 -12.46 13.03 9.28
CA PHE A 135 -12.94 11.67 9.43
C PHE A 135 -12.54 10.78 8.24
N VAL A 136 -12.82 11.21 7.01
CA VAL A 136 -12.47 10.44 5.80
C VAL A 136 -10.96 10.23 5.67
N VAL A 137 -10.16 11.27 5.95
CA VAL A 137 -8.69 11.14 5.96
C VAL A 137 -8.24 10.07 6.93
N ASN A 138 -8.76 10.11 8.17
CA ASN A 138 -8.41 9.13 9.20
C ASN A 138 -8.83 7.71 8.81
N GLU A 139 -10.00 7.55 8.20
CA GLU A 139 -10.50 6.25 7.75
C GLU A 139 -9.66 5.69 6.60
N ILE A 140 -9.29 6.51 5.60
CA ILE A 140 -8.37 6.12 4.53
C ILE A 140 -7.02 5.68 5.10
N GLU A 141 -6.45 6.48 6.00
CA GLU A 141 -5.15 6.17 6.63
C GLU A 141 -5.22 4.89 7.47
N ARG A 142 -6.33 4.67 8.18
CA ARG A 142 -6.56 3.43 8.93
C ARG A 142 -6.58 2.23 7.99
N ARG A 143 -7.32 2.29 6.89
CA ARG A 143 -7.40 1.20 5.91
C ARG A 143 -6.08 0.93 5.22
N ARG A 144 -5.31 1.98 4.90
CA ARG A 144 -3.97 1.82 4.35
C ARG A 144 -3.04 1.11 5.34
N ARG A 145 -3.12 1.40 6.63
CA ARG A 145 -2.43 0.62 7.67
C ARG A 145 -2.90 -0.83 7.72
N ASP A 146 -4.19 -1.08 7.59
CA ASP A 146 -4.74 -2.44 7.55
C ASP A 146 -4.19 -3.23 6.34
N ILE A 147 -4.17 -2.61 5.15
CA ILE A 147 -3.58 -3.21 3.93
C ILE A 147 -2.09 -3.44 4.12
N TRP A 148 -1.37 -2.46 4.69
CA TRP A 148 0.06 -2.59 4.99
C TRP A 148 0.35 -3.76 5.94
N ALA A 149 -0.49 -3.99 6.94
CA ALA A 149 -0.37 -5.14 7.84
C ALA A 149 -0.53 -6.49 7.12
N GLU A 150 -1.31 -6.51 6.03
CA GLU A 150 -1.51 -7.70 5.19
C GLU A 150 -0.41 -7.92 4.14
N VAL A 151 0.45 -6.92 3.85
CA VAL A 151 1.47 -6.99 2.79
C VAL A 151 2.32 -8.28 2.84
N PRO A 152 2.91 -8.70 3.97
CA PRO A 152 3.70 -9.92 4.00
C PRO A 152 2.92 -11.16 3.57
N ARG A 153 1.62 -11.23 3.92
CA ARG A 153 0.74 -12.33 3.55
C ARG A 153 0.57 -12.42 2.03
N PHE A 154 0.45 -11.28 1.33
CA PHE A 154 0.31 -11.28 -0.13
C PHE A 154 1.51 -11.93 -0.82
N PHE A 155 2.71 -11.79 -0.25
CA PHE A 155 3.95 -12.33 -0.78
C PHE A 155 4.39 -13.63 -0.10
N GLY A 156 3.51 -14.28 0.68
CA GLY A 156 3.82 -15.53 1.38
C GLY A 156 4.94 -15.42 2.41
N CYS A 157 5.24 -14.21 2.88
CA CYS A 157 6.23 -13.95 3.91
C CYS A 157 5.64 -14.08 5.32
N PRO A 158 6.47 -14.31 6.36
CA PRO A 158 6.04 -14.23 7.75
C PRO A 158 5.42 -12.86 8.08
N SER A 159 4.58 -12.81 9.11
CA SER A 159 3.98 -11.54 9.58
C SER A 159 5.05 -10.54 10.05
N TRP A 160 4.71 -9.25 10.06
CA TRP A 160 5.63 -8.19 10.50
C TRP A 160 6.24 -8.45 11.88
N GLY A 161 5.45 -8.92 12.85
CA GLY A 161 5.97 -9.23 14.20
C GLY A 161 7.06 -10.30 14.20
N ILE A 162 6.94 -11.34 13.36
CA ILE A 162 7.98 -12.39 13.23
C ILE A 162 9.22 -11.81 12.56
N LEU A 163 9.05 -10.97 11.52
CA LEU A 163 10.16 -10.36 10.81
C LEU A 163 10.94 -9.36 11.67
N GLU A 164 10.23 -8.58 12.50
CA GLU A 164 10.82 -7.65 13.47
C GLU A 164 11.60 -8.38 14.58
N GLU A 165 11.09 -9.52 15.05
CA GLU A 165 11.81 -10.38 15.98
C GLU A 165 13.11 -10.92 15.36
N LYS A 166 13.04 -11.52 14.17
CA LYS A 166 14.22 -11.97 13.43
C LYS A 166 15.24 -10.84 13.21
N PHE A 167 14.78 -9.63 12.89
CA PHE A 167 15.68 -8.49 12.70
C PHE A 167 16.36 -8.04 13.99
N ARG A 168 15.65 -8.05 15.13
CA ARG A 168 16.26 -7.77 16.44
C ARG A 168 17.32 -8.81 16.79
N GLU A 169 17.08 -10.09 16.50
CA GLU A 169 18.07 -11.16 16.71
C GLU A 169 19.36 -10.91 15.89
N ILE A 170 19.21 -10.52 14.62
CA ILE A 170 20.35 -10.25 13.74
C ILE A 170 21.13 -8.99 14.17
N THR A 171 20.42 -7.94 14.59
CA THR A 171 21.04 -6.65 14.92
C THR A 171 21.53 -6.53 16.36
N GLY A 172 21.24 -7.52 17.22
CA GLY A 172 21.62 -7.51 18.63
C GLY A 172 20.94 -6.39 19.44
N SER A 173 19.87 -5.78 18.91
CA SER A 173 19.11 -4.71 19.57
C SER A 173 18.14 -5.34 20.56
N ARG A 174 18.54 -5.37 21.85
CA ARG A 174 17.66 -5.73 22.98
C ARG A 174 16.85 -4.54 23.47
#